data_AF-A0A2E4Y247-F1
#
_entry.id   AF-A0A2E4Y247-F1
#
_cell.length_a   1.000
_cell.length_b   1.000
_cell.length_c   1.000
_cell.angle_alpha   90.00
_cell.angle_beta   90.00
_cell.angle_gamma   90.00
#
_symmetry.space_group_name_H-M   'P 1'
#
loop_
_entity.id
_entity.type
_entity.pdbx_description
1 polymer ?
#
loop_
_entity_poly.entity_id
_entity_poly.type
_entity_poly.pdbx_seq_one_letter_code
_entity_poly.pdbx_strand_id
1 'polypeptide(L)'
;MSKEDKEALQCEANQKAVAQLSDREGLDSFIVQVLDSFSYRYLQTRDSNEIEVQKYQDDKVDLLFSRSLDYRMADALKCSDKEAREGILLLAKTVPKKENPCVLYELFVDLSMLSEDLDGQIEVRAIINWGFPEFKDESKKKIKIVKLKVDDLLALRKSLPLALEEVCEIF
;
A
#
# COMPACT_ATOMS: atom_id res chain seq x y z
N MET A 1 38.59 6.34 -1.23
CA MET A 1 37.43 6.74 -2.04
C MET A 1 37.42 8.25 -2.14
N SER A 2 37.71 8.77 -3.32
CA SER A 2 37.72 10.21 -3.61
C SER A 2 36.28 10.75 -3.68
N LYS A 3 36.14 12.08 -3.67
CA LYS A 3 34.83 12.73 -3.88
C LYS A 3 34.28 12.45 -5.28
N GLU A 4 35.16 12.38 -6.27
CA GLU A 4 34.85 12.04 -7.66
C GLU A 4 34.38 10.59 -7.80
N ASP A 5 34.95 9.65 -7.02
CA ASP A 5 34.50 8.24 -7.01
C ASP A 5 33.07 8.13 -6.48
N LYS A 6 32.71 8.92 -5.45
CA LYS A 6 31.36 8.96 -4.89
C LYS A 6 30.35 9.57 -5.85
N GLU A 7 30.72 10.64 -6.54
CA GLU A 7 29.86 11.30 -7.53
C GLU A 7 29.64 10.43 -8.77
N ALA A 8 30.68 9.72 -9.23
CA ALA A 8 30.57 8.75 -10.32
C ALA A 8 29.69 7.54 -9.95
N LEU A 9 29.88 6.96 -8.76
CA LEU A 9 29.03 5.88 -8.25
C LEU A 9 27.55 6.32 -8.09
N GLN A 10 27.32 7.55 -7.64
CA GLN A 10 25.98 8.11 -7.51
C GLN A 10 25.33 8.35 -8.88
N CYS A 11 26.08 8.85 -9.87
CA CYS A 11 25.60 8.99 -11.24
C CYS A 11 25.25 7.64 -11.87
N GLU A 12 26.11 6.63 -11.72
CA GLU A 12 25.90 5.31 -12.29
C GLU A 12 24.71 4.58 -11.64
N ALA A 13 24.54 4.73 -10.32
CA ALA A 13 23.37 4.23 -9.59
C ALA A 13 22.07 4.95 -10.01
N ASN A 14 22.13 6.26 -10.24
CA ASN A 14 20.99 7.02 -10.73
C ASN A 14 20.63 6.64 -12.17
N GLN A 15 21.61 6.45 -13.05
CA GLN A 15 21.37 6.03 -14.45
C GLN A 15 20.74 4.65 -14.55
N LYS A 16 21.21 3.67 -13.76
CA LYS A 16 20.58 2.34 -13.68
C LYS A 16 19.15 2.42 -13.15
N ALA A 17 18.88 3.32 -12.21
CA ALA A 17 17.55 3.54 -11.70
C ALA A 17 16.60 4.26 -12.66
N VAL A 18 17.10 5.20 -13.46
CA VAL A 18 16.32 5.83 -14.55
C VAL A 18 15.95 4.77 -15.58
N ALA A 19 16.89 3.92 -15.97
CA ALA A 19 16.61 2.84 -16.91
C ALA A 19 15.53 1.88 -16.37
N GLN A 20 15.54 1.59 -15.07
CA GLN A 20 14.52 0.77 -14.41
C GLN A 20 13.14 1.42 -14.31
N LEU A 21 13.00 2.73 -14.54
CA LEU A 21 11.72 3.45 -14.51
C LEU A 21 11.37 4.04 -15.87
N SER A 22 12.13 3.70 -16.91
CA SER A 22 12.03 4.36 -18.22
C SER A 22 10.78 3.98 -19.02
N ASP A 23 10.07 2.94 -18.57
CA ASP A 23 8.83 2.48 -19.15
C ASP A 23 7.83 2.02 -18.07
N ARG A 24 6.65 1.62 -18.53
CA ARG A 24 5.55 1.23 -17.66
C ARG A 24 5.84 -0.05 -16.85
N GLU A 25 6.53 -1.01 -17.46
CA GLU A 25 6.90 -2.26 -16.79
C GLU A 25 7.90 -2.00 -15.66
N GLY A 26 8.86 -1.13 -15.90
CA GLY A 26 9.81 -0.65 -14.91
C GLY A 26 9.13 0.07 -13.73
N LEU A 27 8.19 0.97 -14.02
CA LEU A 27 7.39 1.64 -12.98
C LEU A 27 6.59 0.64 -12.14
N ASP A 28 5.88 -0.29 -12.79
CA ASP A 28 5.10 -1.32 -12.09
C ASP A 28 6.00 -2.18 -11.21
N SER A 29 7.14 -2.65 -11.74
CA SER A 29 8.10 -3.45 -10.98
C SER A 29 8.65 -2.70 -9.77
N PHE A 30 8.93 -1.40 -9.89
CA PHE A 30 9.36 -0.57 -8.78
C PHE A 30 8.27 -0.47 -7.72
N ILE A 31 7.02 -0.17 -8.12
CA ILE A 31 5.90 -0.05 -7.19
C ILE A 31 5.64 -1.38 -6.48
N VAL A 32 5.70 -2.51 -7.19
CA VAL A 32 5.57 -3.86 -6.61
C VAL A 32 6.63 -4.08 -5.54
N GLN A 33 7.90 -3.78 -5.80
CA GLN A 33 8.98 -3.94 -4.81
C GLN A 33 8.76 -3.09 -3.56
N VAL A 34 8.31 -1.85 -3.73
CA VAL A 34 8.02 -0.96 -2.60
C VAL A 34 6.80 -1.47 -1.83
N LEU A 35 5.70 -1.80 -2.53
CA LEU A 35 4.50 -2.35 -1.90
C LEU A 35 4.82 -3.61 -1.11
N ASP A 36 5.52 -4.58 -1.70
CA ASP A 36 5.91 -5.84 -1.06
C ASP A 36 6.64 -5.58 0.28
N SER A 37 7.62 -4.67 0.27
CA SER A 37 8.35 -4.26 1.48
C SER A 37 7.46 -3.65 2.57
N PHE A 38 6.42 -2.90 2.18
CA PHE A 38 5.46 -2.31 3.10
C PHE A 38 4.42 -3.33 3.58
N SER A 39 3.97 -4.23 2.71
CA SER A 39 3.06 -5.32 3.02
C SER A 39 3.65 -6.21 4.11
N TYR A 40 4.91 -6.61 4.00
CA TYR A 40 5.57 -7.38 5.06
C TYR A 40 5.69 -6.63 6.39
N ARG A 41 5.81 -5.30 6.35
CA ARG A 41 5.98 -4.49 7.56
C ARG A 41 4.67 -4.20 8.27
N TYR A 42 3.62 -3.90 7.52
CA TYR A 42 2.36 -3.35 8.04
C TYR A 42 1.17 -4.30 7.92
N LEU A 43 1.16 -5.19 6.92
CA LEU A 43 0.05 -6.10 6.66
C LEU A 43 0.33 -7.53 7.14
N GLN A 44 1.57 -7.87 7.48
CA GLN A 44 1.88 -9.21 7.99
C GLN A 44 1.14 -9.47 9.31
N THR A 45 0.25 -10.46 9.28
CA THR A 45 -0.46 -10.93 10.46
C THR A 45 0.06 -12.31 10.83
N ARG A 46 -0.30 -12.80 12.02
CA ARG A 46 0.07 -14.18 12.41
C ARG A 46 -0.61 -15.25 11.54
N ASP A 47 -1.70 -14.87 10.87
CA ASP A 47 -2.50 -15.76 10.04
C ASP A 47 -2.21 -15.56 8.53
N SER A 48 -1.60 -14.42 8.15
CA SER A 48 -1.23 -14.07 6.78
C SER A 48 0.28 -13.82 6.69
N ASN A 49 1.04 -14.90 6.47
CA ASN A 49 2.51 -14.85 6.39
C ASN A 49 3.03 -14.63 4.96
N GLU A 50 2.21 -14.97 3.95
CA GLU A 50 2.51 -14.80 2.54
C GLU A 50 1.55 -13.75 1.98
N ILE A 51 2.07 -12.55 1.73
CA ILE A 51 1.29 -11.45 1.16
C ILE A 51 1.85 -11.16 -0.20
N GLU A 52 1.01 -11.30 -1.22
CA GLU A 52 1.39 -11.04 -2.60
C GLU A 52 0.83 -9.69 -3.04
N VAL A 53 1.64 -8.94 -3.79
CA VAL A 53 1.17 -7.78 -4.53
C VAL A 53 0.44 -8.26 -5.78
N GLN A 54 -0.80 -7.82 -5.94
CA GLN A 54 -1.69 -8.11 -7.04
C GLN A 54 -1.82 -6.88 -7.94
N LYS A 55 -2.01 -7.12 -9.24
CA LYS A 55 -2.34 -6.08 -10.22
C LYS A 55 -3.76 -6.28 -10.72
N TYR A 56 -4.54 -5.20 -10.77
CA TYR A 56 -5.83 -5.16 -11.43
C TYR A 56 -5.81 -4.02 -12.45
N GLN A 57 -6.07 -4.35 -13.71
CA GLN A 57 -6.04 -3.38 -14.81
C GLN A 57 -7.25 -3.60 -15.74
N ASP A 58 -8.02 -2.55 -15.96
CA ASP A 58 -9.07 -2.43 -16.98
C ASP A 58 -9.02 -1.05 -17.66
N ASP A 59 -10.00 -0.74 -18.52
CA ASP A 59 -10.03 0.51 -19.30
C ASP A 59 -9.99 1.80 -18.45
N LYS A 60 -10.37 1.74 -17.16
CA LYS A 60 -10.48 2.90 -16.27
C LYS A 60 -9.71 2.76 -14.97
N VAL A 61 -9.25 1.56 -14.67
CA VAL A 61 -8.69 1.22 -13.36
C VAL A 61 -7.34 0.58 -13.58
N ASP A 62 -6.35 1.05 -12.84
CA ASP A 62 -5.00 0.54 -12.86
C ASP A 62 -4.44 0.54 -11.44
N LEU A 63 -4.49 -0.60 -10.79
CA LEU A 63 -4.21 -0.77 -9.36
C LEU A 63 -3.12 -1.81 -9.15
N LEU A 64 -2.15 -1.45 -8.31
CA LEU A 64 -1.26 -2.39 -7.64
C LEU A 64 -1.62 -2.40 -6.16
N PHE A 65 -1.88 -3.58 -5.59
CA PHE A 65 -2.38 -3.67 -4.23
C PHE A 65 -1.96 -4.95 -3.52
N SER A 66 -2.00 -4.91 -2.20
CA SER A 66 -1.79 -6.09 -1.36
C SER A 66 -2.85 -6.11 -0.27
N ARG A 67 -3.16 -7.31 0.24
CA ARG A 67 -4.18 -7.49 1.27
C ARG A 67 -3.84 -8.61 2.22
N SER A 68 -4.34 -8.51 3.44
CA SER A 68 -4.19 -9.52 4.48
C SER A 68 -5.43 -9.60 5.35
N LEU A 69 -5.66 -10.75 5.97
CA LEU A 69 -6.71 -10.93 6.98
C LEU A 69 -6.07 -11.14 8.35
N ASP A 70 -6.66 -10.51 9.37
CA ASP A 70 -6.35 -10.77 10.78
C ASP A 70 -7.56 -11.39 11.46
N TYR A 71 -7.45 -12.67 11.82
CA TYR A 71 -8.47 -13.41 12.54
C TYR A 71 -8.34 -13.23 14.06
N ARG A 72 -7.25 -12.60 14.52
CA ARG A 72 -6.96 -12.35 15.93
C ARG A 72 -7.37 -10.95 16.29
N MET A 73 -8.63 -10.80 16.70
CA MET A 73 -9.19 -9.51 17.15
C MET A 73 -8.34 -8.77 18.18
N ALA A 74 -7.62 -9.48 19.06
CA ALA A 74 -6.72 -8.87 20.05
C ALA A 74 -5.50 -8.18 19.41
N ASP A 75 -5.02 -8.67 18.27
CA ASP A 75 -3.95 -8.05 17.50
C ASP A 75 -4.54 -6.91 16.66
N ALA A 76 -5.67 -7.13 16.00
CA ALA A 76 -6.36 -6.09 15.22
C ALA A 76 -6.75 -4.84 16.04
N LEU A 77 -7.09 -5.00 17.33
CA LEU A 77 -7.40 -3.89 18.24
C LEU A 77 -6.20 -3.00 18.60
N LYS A 78 -4.98 -3.37 18.19
CA LYS A 78 -3.77 -2.56 18.43
C LYS A 78 -3.60 -1.43 17.44
N CYS A 79 -4.49 -1.31 16.44
CA CYS A 79 -4.38 -0.28 15.41
C CYS A 79 -4.36 1.13 16.00
N SER A 80 -3.55 1.99 15.41
CA SER A 80 -3.34 3.36 15.89
C SER A 80 -4.61 4.21 15.76
N ASP A 81 -5.41 3.99 14.71
CA ASP A 81 -6.60 4.79 14.41
C ASP A 81 -7.75 4.45 15.37
N LYS A 82 -8.30 5.50 16.00
CA LYS A 82 -9.34 5.36 17.03
C LYS A 82 -10.66 4.87 16.44
N GLU A 83 -11.06 5.39 15.28
CA GLU A 83 -12.32 5.05 14.63
C GLU A 83 -12.31 3.58 14.18
N ALA A 84 -11.22 3.16 13.55
CA ALA A 84 -11.01 1.76 13.18
C ALA A 84 -11.06 0.84 14.40
N ARG A 85 -10.38 1.22 15.49
CA ARG A 85 -10.36 0.44 16.73
C ARG A 85 -11.76 0.27 17.34
N GLU A 86 -12.56 1.32 17.35
CA GLU A 86 -13.95 1.27 17.82
C GLU A 86 -14.81 0.35 16.93
N GLY A 87 -14.63 0.43 15.61
CA GLY A 87 -15.28 -0.45 14.64
C GLY A 87 -14.93 -1.93 14.83
N ILE A 88 -13.64 -2.25 14.99
CA ILE A 88 -13.14 -3.60 15.26
C ILE A 88 -13.68 -4.12 16.61
N LEU A 89 -13.74 -3.25 17.62
CA LEU A 89 -14.33 -3.61 18.92
C LEU A 89 -15.82 -3.96 18.79
N LEU A 90 -16.56 -3.22 17.97
CA LEU A 90 -17.96 -3.52 17.69
C LEU A 90 -18.12 -4.85 16.93
N LEU A 91 -17.27 -5.11 15.94
CA LEU A 91 -17.22 -6.40 15.24
C LEU A 91 -17.03 -7.55 16.23
N ALA A 92 -16.01 -7.45 17.10
CA ALA A 92 -15.70 -8.48 18.10
C ALA A 92 -16.81 -8.72 19.13
N LYS A 93 -17.66 -7.71 19.41
CA LYS A 93 -18.80 -7.82 20.34
C LYS A 93 -20.06 -8.41 19.67
N THR A 94 -20.24 -8.15 18.39
CA THR A 94 -21.49 -8.45 17.68
C THR A 94 -21.44 -9.77 16.94
N VAL A 95 -20.27 -10.17 16.44
CA VAL A 95 -20.10 -11.41 15.68
C VAL A 95 -19.64 -12.53 16.62
N PRO A 96 -20.36 -13.68 16.68
CA PRO A 96 -19.95 -14.82 17.48
C PRO A 96 -18.57 -15.36 17.08
N LYS A 97 -17.73 -15.71 18.06
CA LYS A 97 -16.40 -16.29 17.82
C LYS A 97 -16.41 -17.51 16.89
N LYS A 98 -17.48 -18.31 16.89
CA LYS A 98 -17.64 -19.49 16.02
C LYS A 98 -17.69 -19.15 14.52
N GLU A 99 -18.01 -17.90 14.17
CA GLU A 99 -18.03 -17.41 12.78
C GLU A 99 -16.66 -16.93 12.32
N ASN A 100 -15.66 -16.97 13.22
CA ASN A 100 -14.28 -16.59 12.96
C ASN A 100 -14.15 -15.18 12.32
N PRO A 101 -14.68 -14.13 12.99
CA PRO A 101 -14.62 -12.77 12.46
C PRO A 101 -13.17 -12.36 12.20
N CYS A 102 -12.95 -11.62 11.13
CA CYS A 102 -11.65 -11.09 10.76
C CYS A 102 -11.73 -9.63 10.31
N VAL A 103 -10.59 -8.95 10.37
CA VAL A 103 -10.38 -7.62 9.82
C VAL A 103 -9.56 -7.76 8.54
N LEU A 104 -9.97 -7.04 7.50
CA LEU A 104 -9.26 -6.95 6.24
C LEU A 104 -8.40 -5.68 6.23
N TYR A 105 -7.12 -5.85 5.93
CA TYR A 105 -6.18 -4.76 5.72
C TYR A 105 -5.72 -4.75 4.28
N GLU A 106 -5.61 -3.56 3.69
CA GLU A 106 -5.25 -3.40 2.30
C GLU A 106 -4.35 -2.17 2.08
N LEU A 107 -3.42 -2.30 1.16
CA LEU A 107 -2.59 -1.21 0.65
C LEU A 107 -2.74 -1.13 -0.87
N PHE A 108 -2.99 0.07 -1.39
CA PHE A 108 -3.19 0.33 -2.81
C PHE A 108 -2.27 1.43 -3.31
N VAL A 109 -1.83 1.27 -4.55
CA VAL A 109 -1.28 2.32 -5.40
C VAL A 109 -2.11 2.34 -6.68
N ASP A 110 -2.81 3.44 -6.90
CA ASP A 110 -3.72 3.68 -8.01
C ASP A 110 -3.03 4.58 -9.04
N LEU A 111 -2.88 4.04 -10.24
CA LEU A 111 -2.16 4.58 -11.39
C LEU A 111 -3.11 5.05 -12.49
N SER A 112 -4.43 5.00 -12.25
CA SER A 112 -5.45 5.31 -13.25
C SER A 112 -5.42 6.76 -13.74
N MET A 113 -4.73 7.65 -13.02
CA MET A 113 -4.55 9.06 -13.37
C MET A 113 -3.15 9.37 -13.94
N LEU A 114 -2.39 8.34 -14.34
CA LEU A 114 -1.17 8.50 -15.13
C LEU A 114 -1.48 8.47 -16.63
N SER A 115 -0.79 9.30 -17.40
CA SER A 115 -0.81 9.27 -18.85
C SER A 115 0.11 8.19 -19.42
N GLU A 116 0.09 8.03 -20.75
CA GLU A 116 1.02 7.17 -21.49
C GLU A 116 2.49 7.62 -21.34
N ASP A 117 2.72 8.92 -21.11
CA ASP A 117 4.04 9.51 -20.89
C ASP A 117 4.49 9.38 -19.41
N LEU A 118 3.74 8.65 -18.59
CA LEU A 118 3.98 8.41 -17.16
C LEU A 118 4.00 9.69 -16.32
N ASP A 119 3.31 10.74 -16.79
CA ASP A 119 3.04 11.94 -16.02
C ASP A 119 1.61 11.93 -15.44
N GLY A 120 1.37 12.69 -14.38
CA GLY A 120 0.03 12.85 -13.81
C GLY A 120 -0.01 12.68 -12.30
N GLN A 121 -0.95 11.86 -11.82
CA GLN A 121 -1.17 11.66 -10.39
C GLN A 121 -1.27 10.17 -10.04
N ILE A 122 -0.65 9.81 -8.93
CA ILE A 122 -0.80 8.50 -8.30
C ILE A 122 -1.54 8.69 -6.98
N GLU A 123 -2.43 7.77 -6.65
CA GLU A 123 -3.11 7.77 -5.35
C GLU A 123 -2.70 6.55 -4.52
N VAL A 124 -2.18 6.80 -3.33
CA VAL A 124 -1.76 5.78 -2.38
C VAL A 124 -2.82 5.69 -1.29
N ARG A 125 -3.25 4.48 -0.94
CA ARG A 125 -4.30 4.26 0.05
C ARG A 125 -3.95 3.13 1.01
N ALA A 126 -4.29 3.32 2.29
CA ALA A 126 -4.36 2.26 3.28
C ALA A 126 -5.82 2.10 3.74
N ILE A 127 -6.26 0.86 3.90
CA ILE A 127 -7.62 0.51 4.30
C ILE A 127 -7.60 -0.45 5.47
N ILE A 128 -8.42 -0.15 6.49
CA ILE A 128 -8.80 -1.09 7.55
C ILE A 128 -10.30 -1.33 7.41
N ASN A 129 -10.71 -2.56 7.13
CA ASN A 129 -12.10 -2.91 6.86
C ASN A 129 -12.58 -3.99 7.84
N TRP A 130 -13.52 -3.63 8.72
CA TRP A 130 -14.17 -4.51 9.69
C TRP A 130 -15.59 -4.89 9.27
N GLY A 131 -15.93 -4.70 7.98
CA GLY A 131 -17.21 -5.03 7.37
C GLY A 131 -17.45 -6.53 7.12
N PHE A 132 -16.91 -7.41 7.97
CA PHE A 132 -17.11 -8.86 7.88
C PHE A 132 -18.61 -9.23 7.83
N PRO A 133 -19.02 -10.24 7.04
CA PRO A 133 -18.18 -11.11 6.21
C PRO A 133 -17.93 -10.61 4.79
N GLU A 134 -18.69 -9.61 4.31
CA GLU A 134 -18.66 -9.22 2.90
C GLU A 134 -17.63 -8.15 2.57
N PHE A 135 -17.23 -7.35 3.54
CA PHE A 135 -16.29 -6.22 3.39
C PHE A 135 -16.76 -5.14 2.40
N LYS A 136 -18.06 -5.09 2.08
CA LYS A 136 -18.67 -4.13 1.14
C LYS A 136 -19.28 -2.89 1.80
N ASP A 137 -19.40 -2.89 3.13
CA ASP A 137 -20.03 -1.80 3.87
C ASP A 137 -19.04 -0.65 4.03
N GLU A 138 -19.26 0.43 3.28
CA GLU A 138 -18.42 1.63 3.29
C GLU A 138 -18.37 2.32 4.65
N SER A 139 -19.38 2.12 5.51
CA SER A 139 -19.40 2.65 6.88
C SER A 139 -18.54 1.83 7.85
N LYS A 140 -18.08 0.65 7.42
CA LYS A 140 -17.27 -0.27 8.24
C LYS A 140 -15.84 -0.37 7.75
N LYS A 141 -15.31 0.74 7.26
CA LYS A 141 -13.90 0.84 6.92
C LYS A 141 -13.34 2.22 7.22
N LYS A 142 -12.05 2.24 7.50
CA LYS A 142 -11.24 3.44 7.57
C LYS A 142 -10.34 3.46 6.34
N ILE A 143 -10.25 4.61 5.68
CA ILE A 143 -9.35 4.83 4.55
C ILE A 143 -8.49 6.06 4.84
N LYS A 144 -7.17 5.93 4.65
CA LYS A 144 -6.25 7.07 4.55
C LYS A 144 -5.70 7.12 3.13
N ILE A 145 -5.72 8.31 2.53
CA ILE A 145 -5.36 8.55 1.13
C ILE A 145 -4.32 9.65 1.07
N VAL A 146 -3.25 9.42 0.31
CA VAL A 146 -2.26 10.43 -0.07
C VAL A 146 -2.16 10.44 -1.59
N LYS A 147 -2.15 11.62 -2.18
CA LYS A 147 -1.99 11.78 -3.63
C LYS A 147 -0.62 12.34 -3.95
N LEU A 148 0.06 11.72 -4.91
CA LEU A 148 1.38 12.11 -5.38
C LEU A 148 1.27 12.63 -6.81
N LYS A 149 1.78 13.83 -7.05
CA LYS A 149 2.01 14.30 -8.42
C LYS A 149 3.27 13.62 -8.96
N VAL A 150 3.18 13.12 -10.18
CA VAL A 150 4.31 12.52 -10.90
C VAL A 150 4.65 13.44 -12.06
N ASP A 151 5.66 14.26 -11.83
CA ASP A 151 6.32 15.10 -12.83
C ASP A 151 7.78 14.68 -13.07
N ASP A 152 8.36 13.90 -12.16
CA ASP A 152 9.66 13.25 -12.30
C ASP A 152 9.63 11.84 -11.68
N LEU A 153 9.88 10.82 -12.49
CA LEU A 153 9.93 9.42 -12.04
C LEU A 153 11.05 9.17 -11.02
N LEU A 154 12.14 9.94 -11.06
CA LEU A 154 13.17 9.86 -10.03
C LEU A 154 12.70 10.40 -8.69
N ALA A 155 11.87 11.45 -8.70
CA ALA A 155 11.26 11.98 -7.48
C ALA A 155 10.30 10.94 -6.85
N LEU A 156 9.60 10.15 -7.68
CA LEU A 156 8.71 9.08 -7.23
C LEU A 156 9.42 8.05 -6.34
N ARG A 157 10.70 7.76 -6.60
CA ARG A 157 11.50 6.84 -5.78
C ARG A 157 11.59 7.25 -4.31
N LYS A 158 11.49 8.55 -4.04
CA LYS A 158 11.52 9.11 -2.69
C LYS A 158 10.12 9.37 -2.16
N SER A 159 9.21 9.88 -2.99
CA SER A 159 7.87 10.27 -2.54
C SER A 159 6.94 9.08 -2.31
N LEU A 160 7.06 7.99 -3.08
CA LEU A 160 6.19 6.81 -2.92
C LEU A 160 6.38 6.13 -1.55
N PRO A 161 7.60 5.79 -1.10
CA PRO A 161 7.79 5.24 0.24
C PRO A 161 7.29 6.18 1.35
N LEU A 162 7.48 7.49 1.20
CA LEU A 162 6.99 8.47 2.18
C LEU A 162 5.46 8.52 2.24
N ALA A 163 4.79 8.49 1.09
CA ALA A 163 3.33 8.43 1.05
C ALA A 163 2.79 7.12 1.61
N LEU A 164 3.45 5.99 1.34
CA LEU A 164 3.10 4.70 1.92
C LEU A 164 3.24 4.72 3.44
N GLU A 165 4.34 5.26 3.96
CA GLU A 165 4.57 5.42 5.39
C GLU A 165 3.46 6.26 6.02
N GLU A 166 3.11 7.38 5.38
CA GLU A 166 2.03 8.26 5.83
C GLU A 166 0.67 7.53 5.85
N VAL A 167 0.27 6.82 4.79
CA VAL A 167 -1.03 6.13 4.80
C VAL A 167 -1.05 4.99 5.81
N CYS A 168 0.08 4.31 6.02
CA CYS A 168 0.21 3.21 6.98
C CYS A 168 0.10 3.66 8.45
N GLU A 169 0.13 4.96 8.74
CA GLU A 169 -0.05 5.48 10.10
C GLU A 169 -1.38 5.08 10.75
N ILE A 170 -2.36 4.56 10.00
CA ILE A 170 -3.66 4.10 10.55
C ILE A 170 -3.63 2.68 11.14
N PHE A 171 -2.63 1.87 10.77
CA PHE A 171 -2.55 0.45 11.15
C PHE A 171 -2.17 0.22 12.61
#